data_AF-A0A2L0I9Q2-F1
#
_entry.id   AF-A0A2L0I9Q2-F1
#
_cell.length_a   1.000
_cell.length_b   1.000
_cell.length_c   1.000
_cell.angle_alpha   90.00
_cell.angle_beta   90.00
_cell.angle_gamma   90.00
#
_symmetry.space_group_name_H-M   'P 1'
#
loop_
_entity.id
_entity.type
_entity.pdbx_description
1 polymer ?
#
loop_
_entity_poly.entity_id
_entity_poly.type
_entity_poly.pdbx_seq_one_letter_code
_entity_poly.pdbx_strand_id
1 'polypeptide(L)'
;MFKFTDPSLSEARFKKPCPVLVLKMMLLNGEKSRFSEEIKNQALLLLATYRKLLRAVASDLCDVKTLKDSVNRRHWGKVDKVQDKMVVAKELRLKHLDLEEMPLFFHTQHFLKKLPISFVQKLVDWAPPVVSGTFLIENVLAGYISQKLLPLEKIKVKELGKSVQPYFHIADFFVLLPQLEELYQKYQKQIVRVAPTAEVALALTDFGKAWIYRLRSGL
;
A
#
# COMPACT_ATOMS: atom_id res chain seq x y z
N MET A 1 -5.45 21.63 -1.07
CA MET A 1 -4.44 21.80 -2.13
C MET A 1 -3.10 21.33 -1.60
N PHE A 2 -2.74 20.08 -1.86
CA PHE A 2 -1.50 19.47 -1.38
C PHE A 2 -0.35 19.92 -2.28
N LYS A 3 0.63 20.66 -1.72
CA LYS A 3 1.87 20.98 -2.44
C LYS A 3 2.76 19.73 -2.46
N PHE A 4 2.58 18.91 -3.49
CA PHE A 4 3.57 17.90 -3.87
C PHE A 4 4.78 18.65 -4.43
N THR A 5 5.80 18.84 -3.61
CA THR A 5 7.05 19.48 -4.06
C THR A 5 7.82 18.54 -4.99
N ASP A 6 8.04 19.06 -6.20
CA ASP A 6 9.08 18.79 -7.19
C ASP A 6 9.48 17.32 -7.48
N PRO A 7 9.04 16.74 -8.61
CA PRO A 7 9.39 15.38 -9.03
C PRO A 7 10.89 15.19 -9.38
N SER A 8 11.67 16.27 -9.49
CA SER A 8 13.11 16.21 -9.84
C SER A 8 14.03 15.69 -8.73
N LEU A 9 13.57 15.65 -7.48
CA LEU A 9 14.45 15.38 -6.31
C LEU A 9 14.61 13.90 -5.92
N SER A 10 13.89 12.96 -6.56
CA SER A 10 13.89 11.54 -6.12
C SER A 10 14.57 10.54 -7.06
N GLU A 11 14.83 10.89 -8.33
CA GLU A 11 15.44 9.95 -9.29
C GLU A 11 16.90 9.60 -8.93
N ALA A 12 17.69 10.56 -8.42
CA ALA A 12 19.11 10.35 -8.15
C ALA A 12 19.43 9.48 -6.92
N ARG A 13 18.42 9.09 -6.10
CA ARG A 13 18.65 8.42 -4.81
C ARG A 13 18.25 6.93 -4.77
N PHE A 14 17.61 6.41 -5.82
CA PHE A 14 17.22 5.00 -5.88
C PHE A 14 17.95 4.27 -7.00
N LYS A 15 18.84 3.33 -6.66
CA LYS A 15 19.54 2.46 -7.63
C LYS A 15 18.58 1.65 -8.54
N LYS A 16 17.33 1.46 -8.11
CA LYS A 16 16.20 0.94 -8.89
C LYS A 16 14.93 1.65 -8.42
N PRO A 17 14.04 2.11 -9.32
CA PRO A 17 12.79 2.73 -8.90
C PRO A 17 11.97 1.74 -8.06
N CYS A 18 11.20 2.27 -7.10
CA CYS A 18 10.31 1.48 -6.24
C CYS A 18 8.87 1.57 -6.80
N PRO A 19 8.13 0.46 -6.90
CA PRO A 19 6.71 0.46 -7.29
C PRO A 19 5.82 1.49 -6.55
N VAL A 20 6.12 1.81 -5.29
CA VAL A 20 5.40 2.86 -4.54
C VAL A 20 5.64 4.25 -5.13
N LEU A 21 6.85 4.53 -5.61
CA LEU A 21 7.18 5.78 -6.29
C LEU A 21 6.43 5.88 -7.62
N VAL A 22 6.40 4.79 -8.39
CA VAL A 22 5.65 4.71 -9.65
C VAL A 22 4.16 4.93 -9.39
N LEU A 23 3.58 4.30 -8.36
CA LEU A 23 2.19 4.53 -7.95
C LEU A 23 1.95 6.00 -7.57
N LYS A 24 2.83 6.62 -6.76
CA LYS A 24 2.75 8.06 -6.44
C LYS A 24 2.73 8.91 -7.72
N MET A 25 3.61 8.63 -8.69
CA MET A 25 3.62 9.35 -9.96
C MET A 25 2.35 9.11 -10.78
N MET A 26 1.81 7.89 -10.78
CA MET A 26 0.55 7.59 -11.46
C MET A 26 -0.64 8.36 -10.87
N LEU A 27 -0.67 8.54 -9.55
CA LEU A 27 -1.71 9.34 -8.85
C LEU A 27 -1.56 10.85 -9.11
N LEU A 28 -0.34 11.31 -9.39
CA LEU A 28 -0.03 12.71 -9.71
C LEU A 28 -0.09 13.04 -11.21
N ASN A 29 -0.54 12.11 -12.05
CA ASN A 29 -0.48 12.22 -13.51
C ASN A 29 0.93 12.53 -14.06
N GLY A 30 1.99 12.12 -13.36
CA GLY A 30 3.38 12.30 -13.78
C GLY A 30 3.79 11.42 -14.96
N GLU A 31 4.91 11.74 -15.61
CA GLU A 31 5.47 10.98 -16.75
C GLU A 31 5.70 9.51 -16.39
N LYS A 32 5.08 8.61 -17.16
CA LYS A 32 5.15 7.14 -16.96
C LYS A 32 6.15 6.46 -17.90
N SER A 33 6.59 7.12 -18.96
CA SER A 33 7.34 6.52 -20.08
C SER A 33 8.71 5.98 -19.66
N ARG A 34 9.29 6.50 -18.57
CA ARG A 34 10.65 6.17 -18.11
C ARG A 34 10.77 4.87 -17.31
N PHE A 35 9.65 4.25 -16.90
CA PHE A 35 9.66 3.05 -16.06
C PHE A 35 9.48 1.76 -16.88
N SER A 36 10.13 0.67 -16.45
CA SER A 36 9.95 -0.65 -17.05
C SER A 36 8.51 -1.15 -16.91
N GLU A 37 8.09 -2.08 -17.77
CA GLU A 37 6.75 -2.64 -17.68
C GLU A 37 6.55 -3.46 -16.40
N GLU A 38 7.60 -4.16 -15.96
CA GLU A 38 7.59 -4.94 -14.71
C GLU A 38 7.24 -4.06 -13.50
N ILE A 39 7.90 -2.91 -13.35
CA ILE A 39 7.68 -2.05 -12.18
C ILE A 39 6.32 -1.35 -12.23
N LYS A 40 5.83 -1.02 -13.44
CA LYS A 40 4.46 -0.52 -13.63
C LYS A 40 3.44 -1.57 -13.22
N ASN A 41 3.66 -2.82 -13.58
CA ASN A 41 2.78 -3.93 -13.20
C ASN A 41 2.78 -4.15 -11.68
N GLN A 42 3.95 -4.09 -11.03
CA GLN A 42 4.03 -4.15 -9.56
C GLN A 42 3.28 -2.96 -8.92
N ALA A 43 3.39 -1.75 -9.48
CA ALA A 43 2.66 -0.58 -9.00
C ALA A 43 1.14 -0.72 -9.16
N LEU A 44 0.66 -1.37 -10.23
CA LEU A 44 -0.75 -1.70 -10.43
C LEU A 44 -1.26 -2.73 -9.40
N LEU A 45 -0.45 -3.70 -9.03
CA LEU A 45 -0.80 -4.67 -7.98
C LEU A 45 -0.84 -4.01 -6.60
N LEU A 46 0.07 -3.07 -6.32
CA LEU A 46 0.03 -2.25 -5.11
C LEU A 46 -1.21 -1.37 -5.05
N LEU A 47 -1.53 -0.67 -6.16
CA LEU A 47 -2.74 0.12 -6.32
C LEU A 47 -3.98 -0.70 -5.93
N ALA A 48 -4.14 -1.88 -6.54
CA ALA A 48 -5.31 -2.72 -6.29
C ALA A 48 -5.38 -3.22 -4.85
N THR A 49 -4.23 -3.60 -4.27
CA THR A 49 -4.13 -4.06 -2.88
C THR A 49 -4.49 -2.95 -1.90
N TYR A 50 -3.92 -1.75 -2.07
CA TYR A 50 -4.16 -0.60 -1.19
C TYR A 50 -5.58 -0.11 -1.32
N ARG A 51 -6.12 -0.06 -2.53
CA ARG A 51 -7.51 0.27 -2.80
C ARG A 51 -8.46 -0.70 -2.09
N LYS A 52 -8.28 -2.01 -2.23
CA LYS A 52 -9.12 -3.02 -1.55
C LYS A 52 -9.00 -2.94 -0.03
N LEU A 53 -7.78 -2.79 0.49
CA LEU A 53 -7.57 -2.63 1.93
C LEU A 53 -8.31 -1.40 2.46
N LEU A 54 -8.12 -0.24 1.84
CA LEU A 54 -8.78 0.99 2.25
C LEU A 54 -10.30 0.86 2.10
N ARG A 55 -10.84 0.29 1.02
CA ARG A 55 -12.29 0.03 0.93
C ARG A 55 -12.79 -0.85 2.07
N ALA A 56 -12.05 -1.91 2.42
CA ALA A 56 -12.45 -2.82 3.48
C ALA A 56 -12.45 -2.11 4.84
N VAL A 57 -11.40 -1.34 5.15
CA VAL A 57 -11.35 -0.51 6.36
C VAL A 57 -12.47 0.53 6.33
N ALA A 58 -12.72 1.22 5.20
CA ALA A 58 -13.84 2.16 5.09
C ALA A 58 -15.18 1.49 5.37
N SER A 59 -15.40 0.27 4.88
CA SER A 59 -16.63 -0.49 5.19
C SER A 59 -16.76 -0.78 6.67
N ASP A 60 -15.70 -1.31 7.30
CA ASP A 60 -15.68 -1.55 8.75
C ASP A 60 -15.88 -0.26 9.57
N LEU A 61 -15.42 0.87 9.05
CA LEU A 61 -15.55 2.18 9.70
C LEU A 61 -16.86 2.89 9.38
N CYS A 62 -17.55 2.61 8.27
CA CYS A 62 -18.88 3.14 8.02
C CYS A 62 -19.89 2.64 9.06
N ASP A 63 -19.61 1.50 9.69
CA ASP A 63 -20.35 0.97 10.83
C ASP A 63 -20.01 1.70 12.16
N VAL A 64 -18.97 2.56 12.17
CA VAL A 64 -18.49 3.32 13.33
C VAL A 64 -18.56 4.83 13.03
N LYS A 65 -19.53 5.52 13.63
CA LYS A 65 -19.92 6.93 13.33
C LYS A 65 -18.84 8.03 13.46
N THR A 66 -17.59 7.72 13.83
CA THR A 66 -16.67 8.68 14.48
C THR A 66 -15.27 8.84 13.88
N LEU A 67 -15.04 8.50 12.60
CA LEU A 67 -13.71 8.69 11.98
C LEU A 67 -13.60 9.84 10.96
N LYS A 68 -14.60 10.74 10.93
CA LYS A 68 -14.67 11.79 9.90
C LYS A 68 -13.79 13.02 10.17
N ASP A 69 -13.21 13.19 11.36
CA ASP A 69 -12.61 14.48 11.76
C ASP A 69 -11.10 14.49 12.02
N SER A 70 -10.34 13.43 11.71
CA SER A 70 -8.91 13.38 12.07
C SER A 70 -7.92 13.66 10.93
N VAL A 71 -8.27 14.41 9.87
CA VAL A 71 -7.31 14.72 8.78
C VAL A 71 -6.87 16.18 8.83
N ASN A 72 -5.99 16.50 9.78
CA ASN A 72 -5.26 17.77 9.76
C ASN A 72 -3.88 17.63 9.10
N ARG A 73 -3.61 18.57 8.19
CA ARG A 73 -2.41 18.73 7.35
C ARG A 73 -1.11 18.42 8.08
N ARG A 74 -0.28 17.51 7.56
CA ARG A 74 1.04 17.22 8.16
C ARG A 74 2.15 17.00 7.13
N HIS A 75 3.34 17.40 7.58
CA HIS A 75 4.57 17.53 6.82
C HIS A 75 5.24 16.18 6.60
N TRP A 76 5.67 15.94 5.37
CA TRP A 76 6.65 14.90 5.07
C TRP A 76 7.98 15.31 5.70
N GLY A 77 8.52 14.50 6.60
CA GLY A 77 9.92 14.62 6.99
C GLY A 77 10.76 14.45 5.73
N LYS A 78 11.70 15.36 5.48
CA LYS A 78 12.69 15.16 4.41
C LYS A 78 13.44 13.87 4.72
N VAL A 79 13.44 12.95 3.75
CA VAL A 79 14.16 11.68 3.84
C VAL A 79 15.66 11.98 3.94
N ASP A 80 16.19 11.86 5.15
CA ASP A 80 17.64 11.82 5.43
C ASP A 80 18.20 10.44 5.08
N LYS A 81 19.48 10.18 5.41
CA LYS A 81 20.15 8.88 5.19
C LYS A 81 19.22 7.70 5.58
N VAL A 82 18.90 6.85 4.58
CA VAL A 82 18.07 5.65 4.73
C VAL A 82 18.98 4.44 4.78
N GLN A 83 18.70 3.50 5.69
CA GLN A 83 19.40 2.22 5.76
C GLN A 83 18.38 1.08 5.65
N ASP A 84 18.77 0.01 4.97
CA ASP A 84 17.98 -1.22 4.93
C ASP A 84 18.18 -2.01 6.23
N LYS A 85 17.09 -2.50 6.80
CA LYS A 85 17.08 -3.27 8.06
C LYS A 85 16.07 -4.40 7.99
N MET A 86 16.33 -5.49 8.72
CA MET A 86 15.35 -6.56 8.92
C MET A 86 14.63 -6.34 10.24
N VAL A 87 13.30 -6.41 10.22
CA VAL A 87 12.44 -6.27 11.41
C VAL A 87 11.41 -7.39 11.40
N VAL A 88 11.09 -7.95 12.59
CA VAL A 88 10.00 -8.93 12.71
C VAL A 88 8.67 -8.18 12.53
N ALA A 89 7.83 -8.61 11.59
CA ALA A 89 6.70 -7.77 11.16
C ALA A 89 5.72 -7.41 12.30
N LYS A 90 5.50 -8.31 13.27
CA LYS A 90 4.66 -8.01 14.46
C LYS A 90 5.16 -6.83 15.29
N GLU A 91 6.45 -6.52 15.23
CA GLU A 91 7.07 -5.44 16.01
C GLU A 91 6.80 -4.07 15.41
N LEU A 92 6.35 -4.00 14.15
CA LEU A 92 5.97 -2.75 13.50
C LEU A 92 4.81 -2.09 14.24
N ARG A 93 4.91 -0.79 14.47
CA ARG A 93 3.91 -0.02 15.21
C ARG A 93 3.31 1.08 14.34
N LEU A 94 1.99 1.20 14.40
CA LEU A 94 1.25 2.37 13.95
C LEU A 94 0.97 3.25 15.16
N LYS A 95 1.16 4.56 15.04
CA LYS A 95 1.13 5.45 16.21
C LYS A 95 -0.23 5.42 16.92
N HIS A 96 -1.33 5.51 16.17
CA HIS A 96 -2.67 5.74 16.72
C HIS A 96 -3.72 4.82 16.10
N LEU A 97 -3.34 3.61 15.67
CA LEU A 97 -4.35 2.64 15.30
C LEU A 97 -4.84 2.00 16.62
N ASP A 98 -5.94 2.49 17.17
CA ASP A 98 -6.45 1.99 18.44
C ASP A 98 -6.75 0.49 18.30
N LEU A 99 -5.89 -0.31 18.94
CA LEU A 99 -5.91 -1.77 18.86
C LEU A 99 -7.18 -2.36 19.49
N GLU A 100 -7.88 -1.58 20.32
CA GLU A 100 -9.15 -1.96 20.94
C GLU A 100 -10.33 -1.97 19.95
N GLU A 101 -10.28 -1.19 18.85
CA GLU A 101 -11.36 -1.15 17.84
C GLU A 101 -11.17 -2.17 16.70
N MET A 102 -9.95 -2.69 16.53
CA MET A 102 -9.57 -3.60 15.43
C MET A 102 -10.14 -5.03 15.44
N PRO A 103 -10.47 -5.67 16.59
CA PRO A 103 -11.02 -7.02 16.61
C PRO A 103 -12.33 -7.17 15.80
N LEU A 104 -13.03 -6.05 15.55
CA LEU A 104 -14.32 -5.99 14.87
C LEU A 104 -14.25 -5.73 13.36
N PHE A 105 -13.06 -5.55 12.78
CA PHE A 105 -12.91 -5.19 11.35
C PHE A 105 -13.10 -6.41 10.43
N PHE A 106 -14.35 -6.86 10.31
CA PHE A 106 -14.75 -8.06 9.57
C PHE A 106 -14.34 -7.98 8.09
N HIS A 107 -14.66 -6.88 7.41
CA HIS A 107 -14.35 -6.70 5.99
C HIS A 107 -12.84 -6.69 5.75
N THR A 108 -12.08 -6.02 6.60
CA THR A 108 -10.61 -5.96 6.53
C THR A 108 -10.00 -7.34 6.75
N GLN A 109 -10.41 -8.07 7.80
CA GLN A 109 -9.91 -9.42 8.05
C GLN A 109 -10.28 -10.39 6.91
N HIS A 110 -11.51 -10.30 6.41
CA HIS A 110 -11.98 -11.11 5.30
C HIS A 110 -11.20 -10.83 4.01
N PHE A 111 -10.87 -9.57 3.72
CA PHE A 111 -9.99 -9.22 2.61
C PHE A 111 -8.58 -9.78 2.81
N LEU A 112 -7.97 -9.54 3.97
CA LEU A 112 -6.59 -9.98 4.26
C LEU A 112 -6.44 -11.51 4.13
N LYS A 113 -7.42 -12.28 4.62
CA LYS A 113 -7.43 -13.75 4.51
C LYS A 113 -7.47 -14.26 3.06
N LYS A 114 -7.91 -13.43 2.10
CA LYS A 114 -7.93 -13.79 0.66
C LYS A 114 -6.60 -13.55 -0.04
N LEU A 115 -5.66 -12.85 0.57
CA LEU A 115 -4.35 -12.60 -0.02
C LEU A 115 -3.41 -13.79 0.21
N PRO A 116 -2.86 -14.42 -0.83
CA PRO A 116 -1.87 -15.48 -0.67
C PRO A 116 -0.60 -14.95 0.02
N ILE A 117 -0.10 -15.68 1.01
CA ILE A 117 1.09 -15.30 1.80
C ILE A 117 2.31 -15.04 0.91
N SER A 118 2.54 -15.89 -0.11
CA SER A 118 3.64 -15.73 -1.07
C SER A 118 3.52 -14.46 -1.92
N PHE A 119 2.30 -13.98 -2.18
CA PHE A 119 2.08 -12.70 -2.83
C PHE A 119 2.37 -11.53 -1.88
N VAL A 120 1.97 -11.64 -0.61
CA VAL A 120 2.23 -10.61 0.41
C VAL A 120 3.73 -10.43 0.62
N GLN A 121 4.51 -11.51 0.69
CA GLN A 121 5.97 -11.45 0.78
C GLN A 121 6.56 -10.64 -0.39
N LYS A 122 6.18 -10.98 -1.62
CA LYS A 122 6.61 -10.23 -2.82
C LYS A 122 6.20 -8.77 -2.77
N LEU A 123 4.96 -8.48 -2.35
CA LEU A 123 4.45 -7.12 -2.24
C LEU A 123 5.29 -6.28 -1.30
N VAL A 124 5.67 -6.84 -0.15
CA VAL A 124 6.54 -6.20 0.84
C VAL A 124 7.96 -6.04 0.32
N ASP A 125 8.49 -7.01 -0.42
CA ASP A 125 9.82 -6.90 -1.04
C ASP A 125 9.89 -5.83 -2.11
N TRP A 126 8.83 -5.72 -2.93
CA TRP A 126 8.67 -4.68 -3.95
C TRP A 126 8.55 -3.30 -3.32
N ALA A 127 7.76 -3.21 -2.25
CA ALA A 127 7.40 -1.99 -1.56
C ALA A 127 7.68 -2.15 -0.07
N PRO A 128 8.95 -2.04 0.37
CA PRO A 128 9.28 -2.18 1.78
C PRO A 128 8.68 -1.01 2.59
N PRO A 129 8.19 -1.26 3.81
CA PRO A 129 7.80 -0.20 4.72
C PRO A 129 8.99 0.69 5.09
N VAL A 130 8.72 1.96 5.39
CA VAL A 130 9.72 2.89 5.93
C VAL A 130 9.42 3.14 7.40
N VAL A 131 10.43 3.02 8.26
CA VAL A 131 10.30 3.10 9.71
C VAL A 131 11.26 4.11 10.34
N SER A 132 10.94 4.54 11.56
CA SER A 132 11.93 5.07 12.51
C SER A 132 11.84 4.25 13.79
N GLY A 133 12.91 3.54 14.13
CA GLY A 133 12.84 2.45 15.09
C GLY A 133 11.89 1.35 14.58
N THR A 134 10.78 1.14 15.28
CA THR A 134 9.72 0.21 14.87
C THR A 134 8.46 0.90 14.37
N PHE A 135 8.41 2.23 14.38
CA PHE A 135 7.22 2.96 13.97
C PHE A 135 7.16 3.17 12.47
N LEU A 136 6.01 2.87 11.87
CA LEU A 136 5.75 3.07 10.45
C LEU A 136 5.59 4.56 10.12
N ILE A 137 6.32 5.00 9.08
CA ILE A 137 6.37 6.40 8.64
C ILE A 137 5.93 6.52 7.19
N GLU A 138 6.45 5.68 6.29
CA GLU A 138 5.97 5.64 4.91
C GLU A 138 5.64 4.24 4.49
N ASN A 139 4.84 4.16 3.42
CA ASN A 139 4.35 2.90 2.90
C ASN A 139 3.66 2.05 3.99
N VAL A 140 2.92 2.79 4.83
CA VAL A 140 2.21 2.32 6.03
C VAL A 140 1.29 1.14 5.73
N LEU A 141 0.63 1.12 4.57
CA LEU A 141 -0.25 0.04 4.16
C LEU A 141 0.49 -1.29 3.97
N ALA A 142 1.70 -1.30 3.39
CA ALA A 142 2.53 -2.51 3.32
C ALA A 142 2.97 -2.97 4.72
N GLY A 143 3.32 -2.02 5.59
CA GLY A 143 3.64 -2.30 6.99
C GLY A 143 2.47 -2.93 7.74
N TYR A 144 1.27 -2.41 7.53
CA TYR A 144 0.04 -2.95 8.11
C TYR A 144 -0.27 -4.37 7.62
N ILE A 145 -0.22 -4.60 6.30
CA ILE A 145 -0.48 -5.93 5.71
C ILE A 145 0.53 -6.95 6.23
N SER A 146 1.83 -6.60 6.25
CA SER A 146 2.89 -7.49 6.74
C SER A 146 2.74 -7.79 8.23
N GLN A 147 2.42 -6.80 9.06
CA GLN A 147 2.16 -7.02 10.48
C GLN A 147 1.03 -8.03 10.71
N LYS A 148 -0.04 -8.00 9.89
CA LYS A 148 -1.23 -8.85 10.06
C LYS A 148 -1.08 -10.24 9.43
N LEU A 149 -0.44 -10.35 8.27
CA LEU A 149 -0.36 -11.59 7.51
C LEU A 149 0.98 -12.31 7.64
N LEU A 150 2.04 -11.60 8.03
CA LEU A 150 3.39 -12.15 8.19
C LEU A 150 3.95 -11.89 9.61
N PRO A 151 3.17 -12.04 10.71
CA PRO A 151 3.54 -11.52 12.03
C PRO A 151 4.86 -12.08 12.58
N LEU A 152 5.23 -13.31 12.20
CA LEU A 152 6.45 -13.97 12.66
C LEU A 152 7.64 -13.83 11.69
N GLU A 153 7.40 -13.31 10.48
CA GLU A 153 8.43 -13.19 9.46
C GLU A 153 9.34 -11.99 9.71
N LYS A 154 10.61 -12.14 9.34
CA LYS A 154 11.54 -11.01 9.21
C LYS A 154 11.37 -10.39 7.84
N ILE A 155 10.90 -9.15 7.80
CA ILE A 155 10.74 -8.42 6.55
C ILE A 155 11.82 -7.35 6.40
N LYS A 156 12.12 -6.99 5.16
CA LYS A 156 12.97 -5.85 4.85
C LYS A 156 12.20 -4.55 5.03
N VAL A 157 12.76 -3.64 5.82
CA VAL A 157 12.27 -2.27 6.01
C VAL A 157 13.39 -1.27 5.72
N LYS A 158 12.98 -0.03 5.43
CA LYS A 158 13.88 1.12 5.29
C LYS A 158 13.82 1.95 6.57
N GLU A 159 14.91 2.03 7.32
CA GLU A 159 14.99 2.84 8.54
C GLU A 159 15.51 4.25 8.22
N LEU A 160 14.81 5.26 8.72
CA LEU A 160 15.26 6.65 8.71
C LEU A 160 16.26 6.84 9.85
N GLY A 161 17.47 7.33 9.53
CA GLY A 161 18.55 7.51 10.51
C GLY A 161 18.29 8.57 11.58
N LYS A 162 17.26 9.41 11.45
CA LYS A 162 16.81 10.34 12.50
C LYS A 162 15.47 9.89 13.05
N SER A 163 15.32 9.97 14.38
CA SER A 163 14.06 9.73 15.07
C SER A 163 13.03 10.76 14.64
N VAL A 164 12.19 10.42 13.67
CA VAL A 164 11.04 11.23 13.28
C VAL A 164 9.86 10.72 14.09
N GLN A 165 9.17 11.61 14.80
CA GLN A 165 7.94 11.19 15.45
C GLN A 165 6.97 10.67 14.38
N PRO A 166 6.51 9.41 14.45
CA PRO A 166 5.47 8.91 13.58
C PRO A 166 4.19 9.71 13.87
N TYR A 167 3.35 9.98 12.87
CA TYR A 167 2.09 10.71 13.06
C TYR A 167 0.92 10.11 12.26
N PHE A 168 1.12 8.95 11.63
CA PHE A 168 0.17 8.41 10.67
C PHE A 168 -0.83 7.45 11.29
N HIS A 169 -2.08 7.63 10.91
CA HIS A 169 -3.20 6.71 11.07
C HIS A 169 -3.50 6.02 9.72
N ILE A 170 -4.07 4.80 9.73
CA ILE A 170 -4.51 4.17 8.47
C ILE A 170 -5.62 5.01 7.81
N ALA A 171 -6.43 5.71 8.61
CA ALA A 171 -7.49 6.59 8.10
C ALA A 171 -6.94 7.82 7.36
N ASP A 172 -5.71 8.24 7.63
CA ASP A 172 -5.10 9.36 6.90
C ASP A 172 -4.96 9.03 5.39
N PHE A 173 -4.98 7.74 5.04
CA PHE A 173 -4.92 7.29 3.65
C PHE A 173 -6.27 7.31 2.93
N PHE A 174 -7.40 7.54 3.63
CA PHE A 174 -8.70 7.67 2.97
C PHE A 174 -8.78 8.85 2.02
N VAL A 175 -7.99 9.89 2.25
CA VAL A 175 -7.89 11.03 1.31
C VAL A 175 -7.40 10.60 -0.07
N LEU A 176 -6.68 9.48 -0.16
CA LEU A 176 -6.17 8.92 -1.43
C LEU A 176 -7.17 7.95 -2.07
N LEU A 177 -8.18 7.47 -1.33
CA LEU A 177 -9.10 6.44 -1.83
C LEU A 177 -9.81 6.85 -3.14
N PRO A 178 -10.33 8.07 -3.31
CA PRO A 178 -10.95 8.47 -4.59
C PRO A 178 -9.98 8.39 -5.78
N GLN A 179 -8.72 8.78 -5.59
CA GLN A 179 -7.70 8.75 -6.64
C GLN A 179 -7.29 7.30 -6.97
N LEU A 180 -7.22 6.44 -5.94
CA LEU A 180 -6.99 5.00 -6.12
C LEU A 180 -8.15 4.34 -6.87
N GLU A 181 -9.40 4.73 -6.61
CA GLU A 181 -10.57 4.24 -7.36
C GLU A 181 -10.50 4.61 -8.83
N GLU A 182 -10.26 5.88 -9.15
CA GLU A 182 -10.18 6.36 -10.53
C GLU A 182 -9.07 5.61 -11.30
N LEU A 183 -7.90 5.50 -10.69
CA LEU A 183 -6.77 4.80 -11.29
C LEU A 183 -7.05 3.29 -11.42
N TYR A 184 -7.70 2.67 -10.44
CA TYR A 184 -8.11 1.28 -10.50
C TYR A 184 -9.10 1.05 -11.65
N GLN A 185 -10.12 1.88 -11.83
CA GLN A 185 -11.10 1.72 -12.92
C GLN A 185 -10.43 1.77 -14.30
N LYS A 186 -9.42 2.64 -14.45
CA LYS A 186 -8.62 2.75 -15.68
C LYS A 186 -7.82 1.48 -15.98
N TYR A 187 -7.28 0.81 -14.96
CA TYR A 187 -6.32 -0.29 -15.13
C TYR A 187 -6.82 -1.67 -14.68
N GLN A 188 -8.09 -1.81 -14.29
CA GLN A 188 -8.64 -3.06 -13.71
C GLN A 188 -8.42 -4.29 -14.58
N LYS A 189 -8.56 -4.19 -15.91
CA LYS A 189 -8.30 -5.33 -16.83
C LYS A 189 -6.81 -5.69 -16.88
N GLN A 190 -5.92 -4.70 -16.83
CA GLN A 190 -4.48 -4.93 -16.79
C GLN A 190 -4.09 -5.60 -15.47
N ILE A 191 -4.65 -5.15 -14.34
CA ILE A 191 -4.45 -5.76 -13.02
C ILE A 191 -4.79 -7.26 -13.04
N VAL A 192 -5.91 -7.65 -13.67
CA VAL A 192 -6.27 -9.08 -13.83
C VAL A 192 -5.21 -9.86 -14.59
N ARG A 193 -4.67 -9.29 -15.67
CA ARG A 193 -3.66 -9.94 -16.52
C ARG A 193 -2.32 -10.06 -15.82
N VAL A 194 -1.91 -9.03 -15.08
CA VAL A 194 -0.58 -8.97 -14.44
C VAL A 194 -0.53 -9.65 -13.08
N ALA A 195 -1.70 -9.96 -12.48
CA ALA A 195 -1.75 -10.72 -11.25
C ALA A 195 -1.05 -12.08 -11.42
N PRO A 196 -0.22 -12.51 -10.45
CA PRO A 196 0.57 -13.73 -10.59
C PRO A 196 -0.30 -14.99 -10.67
N THR A 197 -1.47 -14.99 -10.01
CA THR A 197 -2.44 -16.10 -10.04
C THR A 197 -3.87 -15.58 -10.20
N ALA A 198 -4.79 -16.45 -10.61
CA ALA A 198 -6.21 -16.12 -10.66
C ALA A 198 -6.79 -15.81 -9.27
N GLU A 199 -6.24 -16.43 -8.21
CA GLU A 199 -6.61 -16.15 -6.82
C GLU A 199 -6.24 -14.71 -6.41
N VAL A 200 -5.03 -14.27 -6.77
CA VAL A 200 -4.62 -12.87 -6.54
C VAL A 200 -5.49 -11.92 -7.35
N ALA A 201 -5.77 -12.23 -8.63
CA ALA A 201 -6.68 -11.41 -9.42
C ALA A 201 -8.07 -11.31 -8.77
N LEU A 202 -8.59 -12.41 -8.22
CA LEU A 202 -9.91 -12.47 -7.57
C LEU A 202 -9.94 -11.69 -6.26
N ALA A 203 -8.85 -11.74 -5.48
CA ALA A 203 -8.72 -10.96 -4.25
C ALA A 203 -8.63 -9.46 -4.54
N LEU A 204 -7.90 -9.06 -5.59
CA LEU A 204 -7.57 -7.67 -5.88
C LEU A 204 -8.60 -6.93 -6.73
N THR A 205 -9.42 -7.64 -7.50
CA THR A 205 -10.38 -7.03 -8.43
C THR A 205 -11.82 -7.22 -8.01
N ASP A 206 -12.73 -6.50 -8.65
CA ASP A 206 -14.18 -6.61 -8.45
C ASP A 206 -14.81 -7.61 -9.44
N PHE A 207 -14.00 -8.28 -10.27
CA PHE A 207 -14.49 -9.23 -11.24
C PHE A 207 -14.87 -10.58 -10.62
N GLY A 208 -15.94 -11.17 -11.14
CA GLY A 208 -16.29 -12.56 -10.84
C GLY A 208 -15.28 -13.55 -11.41
N LYS A 209 -15.23 -14.76 -10.82
CA LYS A 209 -14.31 -15.84 -11.19
C LYS A 209 -14.29 -16.10 -12.71
N ALA A 210 -15.46 -16.24 -13.34
CA ALA A 210 -15.57 -16.51 -14.78
C ALA A 210 -14.94 -15.40 -15.65
N TRP A 211 -15.12 -14.14 -15.26
CA TRP A 211 -14.52 -12.99 -15.97
C TRP A 211 -13.00 -12.97 -15.85
N ILE A 212 -12.47 -13.32 -14.68
CA ILE A 212 -11.02 -13.41 -14.47
C ILE A 212 -10.41 -14.47 -15.37
N TYR A 213 -11.02 -15.65 -15.46
CA TYR A 213 -10.52 -16.71 -16.36
C TYR A 213 -10.52 -16.25 -17.81
N ARG A 214 -11.60 -15.64 -18.32
CA ARG A 214 -11.67 -15.10 -19.68
C ARG A 214 -10.57 -14.06 -19.97
N LEU A 215 -10.46 -13.06 -19.10
CA LEU A 215 -9.47 -11.98 -19.26
C LEU A 215 -8.02 -12.47 -19.23
N ARG A 216 -7.75 -13.58 -18.52
CA ARG A 216 -6.42 -14.19 -18.42
C ARG A 216 -6.14 -15.21 -19.53
N SER A 217 -7.15 -15.87 -20.08
CA SER A 217 -7.00 -16.80 -21.21
C SER A 217 -6.84 -16.08 -22.55
N GLY A 218 -7.02 -14.76 -22.59
CA GLY A 218 -7.02 -14.00 -23.84
C GLY A 218 -8.24 -14.28 -24.74
N LEU A 219 -9.30 -14.87 -24.15
CA LEU A 219 -10.59 -15.15 -24.79
C LEU A 219 -11.57 -14.00 -24.57
#